data_AF-A0A846CNN0-F1
#
_entry.id   AF-A0A846CNN0-F1
#
_cell.length_a   1.000
_cell.length_b   1.000
_cell.length_c   1.000
_cell.angle_alpha   90.00
_cell.angle_beta   90.00
_cell.angle_gamma   90.00
#
_symmetry.space_group_name_H-M   'P 1'
#
loop_
_entity.id
_entity.type
_entity.pdbx_description
1 polymer ?
#
loop_
_entity_poly.entity_id
_entity_poly.type
_entity_poly.pdbx_seq_one_letter_code
_entity_poly.pdbx_strand_id
1 'polypeptide(L)'
;MDNFFFSGCHLSVTTESFNIEAPSRLAAYALRRHASELAVSAQKLRLQRAIVSWPGCERPYQIPTSILRSETTMTGPIPQNGTYLLGANYLRVNDFIKEKREEGLIVVITSMWNDVCLHTNDLLAPERGILQPHQWTGFNYRYLWRDSRDDYNELIDRLTRERYIPKFQYTLRRPDGALGRYETDYYLVEDYLNVPVRIGVSDVNAWELISEPLAS
;
A
#
# COMPACT_ATOMS: atom_id res chain seq x y z
N MET A 1 -24.33 14.84 -0.39
CA MET A 1 -23.62 13.74 -1.07
C MET A 1 -23.98 12.48 -0.32
N ASP A 2 -24.83 11.64 -0.91
CA ASP A 2 -25.24 10.38 -0.29
C ASP A 2 -24.01 9.47 -0.20
N ASN A 3 -23.68 9.07 1.04
CA ASN A 3 -22.57 8.18 1.32
C ASN A 3 -22.87 6.78 0.79
N PHE A 4 -22.50 6.51 -0.46
CA PHE A 4 -22.42 5.16 -1.07
C PHE A 4 -21.38 4.24 -0.41
N PHE A 5 -20.89 4.61 0.77
CA PHE A 5 -19.73 4.05 1.44
C PHE A 5 -19.85 2.55 1.72
N PHE A 6 -21.06 2.05 1.98
CA PHE A 6 -21.34 0.62 2.19
C PHE A 6 -22.23 0.01 1.11
N SER A 7 -22.30 0.61 -0.07
CA SER A 7 -23.19 0.11 -1.14
C SER A 7 -22.86 -1.35 -1.48
N GLY A 8 -23.88 -2.21 -1.45
CA GLY A 8 -23.75 -3.64 -1.71
C GLY A 8 -23.00 -4.44 -0.63
N CYS A 9 -22.65 -3.83 0.51
CA CYS A 9 -22.02 -4.53 1.62
C CYS A 9 -23.07 -5.13 2.55
N HIS A 10 -22.79 -6.32 3.09
CA HIS A 10 -23.56 -6.88 4.19
C HIS A 10 -22.91 -6.47 5.53
N LEU A 11 -23.69 -5.83 6.40
CA LEU A 11 -23.21 -5.28 7.67
C LEU A 11 -23.73 -6.11 8.83
N SER A 12 -22.85 -6.48 9.77
CA SER A 12 -23.24 -7.17 11.00
C SER A 12 -22.38 -6.74 12.18
N VAL A 13 -22.83 -7.05 13.39
CA VAL A 13 -22.11 -6.71 14.62
C VAL A 13 -21.96 -7.98 15.46
N THR A 14 -20.77 -8.20 15.99
CA THR A 14 -20.52 -9.18 17.05
C THR A 14 -20.17 -8.47 18.35
N THR A 15 -19.91 -9.23 19.42
CA THR A 15 -19.51 -8.69 20.71
C THR A 15 -18.29 -7.75 20.63
N GLU A 16 -17.38 -7.98 19.68
CA GLU A 16 -16.13 -7.21 19.58
C GLU A 16 -15.97 -6.40 18.29
N SER A 17 -16.78 -6.66 17.26
CA SER A 17 -16.48 -6.14 15.91
C SER A 17 -17.69 -5.65 15.12
N PHE A 18 -17.45 -4.59 14.36
CA PHE A 18 -18.31 -4.14 13.27
C PHE A 18 -17.85 -4.81 11.97
N ASN A 19 -18.63 -5.76 11.46
CA ASN A 19 -18.27 -6.58 10.32
C ASN A 19 -18.91 -6.02 9.05
N ILE A 20 -18.08 -5.88 8.02
CA ILE A 20 -18.44 -5.36 6.70
C ILE A 20 -17.99 -6.41 5.68
N GLU A 21 -18.95 -7.15 5.13
CA GLU A 21 -18.71 -8.06 4.02
C GLU A 21 -18.94 -7.32 2.70
N ALA A 22 -17.85 -6.98 2.03
CA ALA A 22 -17.87 -6.27 0.76
C ALA A 22 -18.27 -7.22 -0.39
N PRO A 23 -18.97 -6.72 -1.43
CA PRO A 23 -19.45 -7.56 -2.53
C PRO A 23 -18.31 -8.12 -3.39
N SER A 24 -17.11 -7.56 -3.29
CA SER A 24 -15.93 -8.03 -4.01
C SER A 24 -14.65 -7.63 -3.29
N ARG A 25 -13.54 -8.26 -3.68
CA ARG A 25 -12.19 -7.92 -3.20
C ARG A 25 -11.82 -6.46 -3.51
N LEU A 26 -12.21 -5.96 -4.69
CA LEU A 26 -11.93 -4.57 -5.07
C LEU A 26 -12.70 -3.58 -4.17
N ALA A 27 -13.96 -3.87 -3.85
CA ALA A 27 -14.73 -3.07 -2.92
C ALA A 27 -14.12 -3.09 -1.51
N ALA A 28 -13.61 -4.23 -1.04
CA ALA A 28 -12.90 -4.32 0.23
C ALA A 28 -11.62 -3.47 0.26
N TYR A 29 -10.86 -3.41 -0.85
CA TYR A 29 -9.70 -2.52 -0.96
C TYR A 29 -10.09 -1.04 -0.89
N ALA A 30 -11.21 -0.66 -1.54
CA ALA A 30 -11.73 0.70 -1.46
C ALA A 30 -12.14 1.07 -0.03
N LEU A 31 -12.88 0.19 0.66
CA LEU A 31 -13.27 0.38 2.07
C LEU A 31 -12.07 0.53 3.00
N ARG A 32 -11.00 -0.23 2.79
CA ARG A 32 -9.78 -0.14 3.59
C ARG A 32 -9.14 1.25 3.56
N ARG A 33 -9.28 2.00 2.45
CA ARG A 33 -8.77 3.37 2.36
C ARG A 33 -9.45 4.33 3.34
N HIS A 34 -10.60 3.93 3.88
CA HIS A 34 -11.36 4.66 4.87
C HIS A 34 -11.29 4.02 6.26
N ALA A 35 -10.15 3.40 6.59
CA ALA A 35 -9.99 2.68 7.85
C ALA A 35 -10.18 3.58 9.08
N SER A 36 -9.83 4.86 9.00
CA SER A 36 -10.07 5.82 10.10
C SER A 36 -11.58 5.99 10.35
N GLU A 37 -12.36 6.20 9.30
CA GLU A 37 -13.82 6.33 9.40
C GLU A 37 -14.46 5.03 9.91
N LEU A 38 -13.97 3.88 9.44
CA LEU A 38 -14.41 2.56 9.91
C LEU A 38 -14.10 2.33 11.39
N ALA A 39 -12.91 2.74 11.85
CA ALA A 39 -12.54 2.70 13.26
C ALA A 39 -13.44 3.62 14.09
N VAL A 40 -13.75 4.83 13.61
CA VAL A 40 -14.67 5.76 14.28
C VAL A 40 -16.06 5.14 14.41
N SER A 41 -16.57 4.50 13.35
CA SER A 41 -17.86 3.80 13.39
C SER A 41 -17.85 2.66 14.40
N ALA A 42 -16.82 1.81 14.43
CA ALA A 42 -16.70 0.75 15.43
C ALA A 42 -16.60 1.31 16.86
N GLN A 43 -15.85 2.39 17.07
CA GLN A 43 -15.72 3.04 18.37
C GLN A 43 -17.05 3.62 18.87
N LYS A 44 -17.86 4.23 17.99
CA LYS A 44 -19.21 4.73 18.32
C LYS A 44 -20.14 3.61 18.78
N LEU A 45 -19.96 2.41 18.24
CA LEU A 45 -20.68 1.20 18.64
C LEU A 45 -20.08 0.52 19.88
N ARG A 46 -19.04 1.10 20.50
CA ARG A 46 -18.28 0.53 21.63
C ARG A 46 -17.61 -0.81 21.32
N LEU A 47 -17.24 -1.02 20.06
CA LEU A 47 -16.57 -2.23 19.57
C LEU A 47 -15.05 -2.00 19.54
N GLN A 48 -14.29 -3.10 19.54
CA GLN A 48 -12.83 -3.04 19.55
C GLN A 48 -12.24 -2.84 18.15
N ARG A 49 -12.97 -3.23 17.10
CA ARG A 49 -12.47 -3.18 15.73
C ARG A 49 -13.59 -3.15 14.68
N ALA A 50 -13.25 -2.71 13.48
CA ALA A 50 -13.99 -3.05 12.27
C ALA A 50 -13.29 -4.20 11.54
N ILE A 51 -14.06 -5.07 10.90
CA ILE A 51 -13.55 -6.18 10.07
C ILE A 51 -14.12 -6.02 8.67
N VAL A 52 -13.24 -5.90 7.67
CA VAL A 52 -13.63 -5.86 6.25
C VAL A 52 -13.25 -7.18 5.59
N SER A 53 -14.24 -7.88 5.05
CA SER A 53 -14.11 -9.17 4.38
C SER A 53 -14.77 -9.13 3.00
N TRP A 54 -14.65 -10.22 2.22
CA TRP A 54 -15.28 -10.39 0.91
C TRP A 54 -15.44 -11.90 0.62
N PRO A 55 -16.22 -12.31 -0.39
CA PRO A 55 -16.36 -13.72 -0.77
C PRO A 55 -14.99 -14.37 -1.10
N GLY A 56 -14.67 -15.47 -0.41
CA GLY A 56 -13.37 -16.14 -0.53
C GLY A 56 -12.20 -15.44 0.17
N CYS A 57 -12.47 -14.52 1.10
CA CYS A 57 -11.46 -13.85 1.89
C CYS A 57 -10.85 -14.79 2.95
N GLU A 58 -9.58 -15.16 2.77
CA GLU A 58 -8.84 -15.93 3.77
C GLU A 58 -8.35 -15.07 4.95
N ARG A 59 -8.06 -13.78 4.69
CA ARG A 59 -7.45 -12.86 5.65
C ARG A 59 -8.17 -11.51 5.60
N PRO A 60 -9.22 -11.32 6.41
CA PRO A 60 -9.97 -10.08 6.43
C PRO A 60 -9.13 -8.94 7.03
N TYR A 61 -9.41 -7.71 6.61
CA TYR A 61 -8.78 -6.54 7.19
C TYR A 61 -9.34 -6.29 8.57
N GLN A 62 -8.45 -6.28 9.56
CA GLN A 62 -8.80 -5.92 10.92
C GLN A 62 -8.34 -4.49 11.17
N ILE A 63 -9.29 -3.63 11.50
CA ILE A 63 -9.10 -2.20 11.70
C ILE A 63 -9.40 -1.92 13.17
N PRO A 64 -8.39 -1.94 14.06
CA PRO A 64 -8.63 -1.78 15.48
C PRO A 64 -8.96 -0.32 15.81
N THR A 65 -9.86 -0.09 16.77
CA THR A 65 -10.20 1.28 17.22
C THR A 65 -9.04 1.97 17.93
N SER A 66 -8.03 1.20 18.37
CA SER A 66 -6.80 1.73 18.95
C SER A 66 -5.98 2.58 17.97
N ILE A 67 -6.17 2.45 16.64
CA ILE A 67 -5.47 3.34 15.69
C ILE A 67 -5.82 4.80 15.95
N LEU A 68 -7.03 5.09 16.44
CA LEU A 68 -7.50 6.44 16.76
C LEU A 68 -6.80 7.05 17.99
N ARG A 69 -6.17 6.22 18.84
CA ARG A 69 -5.49 6.68 20.06
C ARG A 69 -4.09 7.22 19.77
N SER A 70 -3.52 6.95 18.60
CA SER A 70 -2.15 7.35 18.24
C SER A 70 -2.03 8.82 17.81
N GLU A 71 -3.09 9.62 17.83
CA GLU A 71 -2.99 11.07 17.56
C GLU A 71 -2.16 11.82 18.61
N THR A 72 -1.88 11.23 19.78
CA THR A 72 -1.36 11.98 20.94
C THR A 72 0.16 12.07 21.09
N THR A 73 0.95 11.55 20.15
CA THR A 73 2.41 11.78 20.20
C THR A 73 2.89 11.99 18.79
N MET A 74 3.28 13.24 18.48
CA MET A 74 4.42 13.64 17.61
C MET A 74 4.22 15.09 17.14
N THR A 75 4.32 16.03 18.08
CA THR A 75 4.46 17.48 17.81
C THR A 75 5.92 17.85 17.53
N GLY A 76 6.66 17.02 16.80
CA GLY A 76 8.06 17.31 16.47
C GLY A 76 8.61 16.47 15.30
N PRO A 77 9.55 17.02 14.53
CA PRO A 77 10.16 16.33 13.39
C PRO A 77 10.96 15.11 13.88
N ILE A 78 10.56 13.90 13.47
CA ILE A 78 11.42 12.71 13.62
C ILE A 78 12.48 12.77 12.51
N PRO A 79 13.76 12.53 12.81
CA PRO A 79 14.78 12.33 11.78
C PRO A 79 14.35 11.23 10.80
N GLN A 80 14.26 11.57 9.51
CA GLN A 80 13.92 10.63 8.43
C GLN A 80 15.12 9.71 8.11
N ASN A 81 15.44 8.82 9.04
CA ASN A 81 16.53 7.85 8.90
C ASN A 81 15.95 6.50 8.42
N GLY A 82 16.79 5.54 8.05
CA GLY A 82 16.34 4.23 7.52
C GLY A 82 15.38 3.42 8.41
N THR A 83 15.16 3.81 9.67
CA THR A 83 14.20 3.20 10.60
C THR A 83 12.90 4.01 10.77
N TYR A 84 12.66 5.03 9.93
CA TYR A 84 11.55 5.98 10.08
C TYR A 84 10.16 5.31 10.23
N LEU A 85 9.94 4.18 9.57
CA LEU A 85 8.67 3.44 9.62
C LEU A 85 8.72 2.19 10.50
N LEU A 86 9.78 2.00 11.29
CA LEU A 86 9.87 0.89 12.22
C LEU A 86 8.77 1.03 13.29
N GLY A 87 7.92 0.00 13.42
CA GLY A 87 6.77 0.04 14.33
C GLY A 87 5.67 1.02 13.92
N ALA A 88 5.71 1.57 12.71
CA ALA A 88 4.66 2.46 12.22
C ALA A 88 3.33 1.71 12.10
N ASN A 89 2.26 2.34 12.56
CA ASN A 89 0.89 1.88 12.37
C ASN A 89 0.25 2.54 11.15
N TYR A 90 -1.01 2.18 10.86
CA TYR A 90 -1.77 2.70 9.72
C TYR A 90 -1.78 4.24 9.60
N LEU A 91 -2.02 4.96 10.71
CA LEU A 91 -2.06 6.43 10.67
C LEU A 91 -0.70 7.01 10.35
N ARG A 92 0.37 6.47 10.97
CA ARG A 92 1.73 6.94 10.71
C ARG A 92 2.14 6.73 9.26
N VAL A 93 1.76 5.60 8.67
CA VAL A 93 1.98 5.35 7.24
C VAL A 93 1.21 6.36 6.38
N ASN A 94 -0.02 6.70 6.74
CA ASN A 94 -0.78 7.72 6.00
C ASN A 94 -0.16 9.12 6.09
N ASP A 95 0.39 9.51 7.24
CA ASP A 95 1.10 10.79 7.38
C ASP A 95 2.38 10.79 6.53
N PHE A 96 3.14 9.70 6.55
CA PHE A 96 4.29 9.52 5.66
C PHE A 96 3.93 9.63 4.17
N ILE A 97 2.81 9.04 3.74
CA ILE A 97 2.33 9.18 2.35
C ILE A 97 2.09 10.65 2.00
N LYS A 98 1.46 11.42 2.90
CA LYS A 98 1.17 12.84 2.68
C LYS A 98 2.47 13.65 2.61
N GLU A 99 3.36 13.47 3.60
CA GLU A 99 4.67 14.13 3.64
C GLU A 99 5.45 13.89 2.34
N LYS A 100 5.59 12.63 1.92
CA LYS A 100 6.34 12.28 0.71
C LYS A 100 5.68 12.79 -0.57
N ARG A 101 4.35 12.79 -0.62
CA ARG A 101 3.63 13.40 -1.74
C ARG A 101 3.87 14.92 -1.81
N GLU A 102 3.88 15.62 -0.67
CA GLU A 102 4.17 17.05 -0.60
C GLU A 102 5.62 17.37 -0.99
N GLU A 103 6.55 16.46 -0.73
CA GLU A 103 7.93 16.49 -1.22
C GLU A 103 8.05 16.19 -2.73
N GLY A 104 6.95 15.92 -3.44
CA GLY A 104 6.94 15.63 -4.87
C GLY A 104 7.32 14.18 -5.22
N LEU A 105 7.27 13.26 -4.24
CA LEU A 105 7.68 11.87 -4.42
C LEU A 105 6.49 10.93 -4.65
N ILE A 106 6.71 9.95 -5.52
CA ILE A 106 5.77 8.86 -5.77
C ILE A 106 5.82 7.89 -4.58
N VAL A 107 4.67 7.48 -4.08
CA VAL A 107 4.55 6.48 -3.02
C VAL A 107 3.66 5.34 -3.47
N VAL A 108 4.18 4.12 -3.42
CA VAL A 108 3.47 2.87 -3.74
C VAL A 108 3.55 1.91 -2.56
N ILE A 109 2.42 1.39 -2.11
CA ILE A 109 2.36 0.38 -1.03
C ILE A 109 1.93 -0.95 -1.64
N THR A 110 2.75 -1.98 -1.45
CA THR A 110 2.48 -3.33 -1.97
C THR A 110 2.48 -4.35 -0.84
N SER A 111 1.51 -5.26 -0.82
CA SER A 111 1.45 -6.34 0.16
C SER A 111 2.64 -7.29 0.01
N MET A 112 3.28 -7.62 1.13
CA MET A 112 4.33 -8.64 1.18
C MET A 112 3.77 -10.07 1.08
N TRP A 113 2.45 -10.27 1.19
CA TRP A 113 1.85 -11.60 1.11
C TRP A 113 1.57 -12.07 -0.31
N ASN A 114 1.13 -11.17 -1.18
CA ASN A 114 0.59 -11.54 -2.48
C ASN A 114 0.92 -10.54 -3.59
N ASP A 115 1.80 -9.58 -3.31
CA ASP A 115 2.25 -8.55 -4.25
C ASP A 115 1.15 -7.64 -4.81
N VAL A 116 -0.02 -7.62 -4.17
CA VAL A 116 -1.10 -6.73 -4.57
C VAL A 116 -0.80 -5.31 -4.10
N CYS A 117 -0.94 -4.35 -5.00
CA CYS A 117 -0.85 -2.94 -4.67
C CYS A 117 -2.08 -2.48 -3.87
N LEU A 118 -1.79 -1.81 -2.77
CA LEU A 118 -2.75 -1.35 -1.77
C LEU A 118 -2.92 0.17 -1.80
N HIS A 119 -1.92 0.87 -2.33
CA HIS A 119 -1.93 2.31 -2.48
C HIS A 119 -0.96 2.74 -3.57
N THR A 120 -1.34 3.77 -4.31
CA THR A 120 -0.46 4.56 -5.18
C THR A 120 -0.97 5.99 -5.15
N ASN A 121 -0.07 6.95 -4.91
CA ASN A 121 -0.45 8.36 -4.95
C ASN A 121 -0.58 8.86 -6.40
N ASP A 122 -1.16 10.04 -6.56
CA ASP A 122 -1.49 10.64 -7.85
C ASP A 122 -0.28 11.16 -8.65
N LEU A 123 0.94 11.07 -8.09
CA LEU A 123 2.17 11.50 -8.75
C LEU A 123 2.76 10.42 -9.69
N LEU A 124 2.26 9.18 -9.64
CA LEU A 124 2.68 8.15 -10.60
C LEU A 124 2.05 8.41 -11.97
N ALA A 125 2.80 9.10 -12.83
CA ALA A 125 2.36 9.44 -14.16
C ALA A 125 2.30 8.21 -15.11
N PRO A 126 1.34 8.15 -16.05
CA PRO A 126 1.23 7.06 -17.02
C PRO A 126 2.46 6.86 -17.90
N GLU A 127 3.26 7.90 -18.13
CA GLU A 127 4.51 7.78 -18.89
C GLU A 127 5.47 6.81 -18.20
N ARG A 128 5.48 6.81 -16.87
CA ARG A 128 6.28 5.92 -16.01
C ARG A 128 5.62 4.57 -15.76
N GLY A 129 4.31 4.58 -15.46
CA GLY A 129 3.56 3.41 -14.97
C GLY A 129 2.57 2.78 -15.95
N ILE A 130 2.24 3.43 -17.06
CA ILE A 130 1.15 3.12 -18.01
C ILE A 130 -0.26 3.30 -17.45
N LEU A 131 -0.53 2.81 -16.25
CA LEU A 131 -1.86 2.91 -15.64
C LEU A 131 -2.02 4.19 -14.84
N GLN A 132 -3.25 4.69 -14.76
CA GLN A 132 -3.62 5.76 -13.86
C GLN A 132 -3.49 5.29 -12.40
N PRO A 133 -3.14 6.18 -11.45
CA PRO A 133 -2.97 5.85 -10.02
C PRO A 133 -4.06 4.95 -9.41
N HIS A 134 -5.34 5.24 -9.71
CA HIS A 134 -6.46 4.48 -9.17
C HIS A 134 -6.58 3.05 -9.75
N GLN A 135 -6.04 2.80 -10.94
CA GLN A 135 -6.07 1.49 -11.61
C GLN A 135 -5.04 0.53 -11.02
N TRP A 136 -4.03 1.04 -10.31
CA TRP A 136 -3.01 0.22 -9.66
C TRP A 136 -3.52 -0.48 -8.40
N THR A 137 -4.49 0.10 -7.70
CA THR A 137 -5.02 -0.52 -6.47
C THR A 137 -5.69 -1.85 -6.81
N GLY A 138 -5.20 -2.94 -6.22
CA GLY A 138 -5.65 -4.30 -6.51
C GLY A 138 -4.86 -5.01 -7.62
N PHE A 139 -3.96 -4.31 -8.33
CA PHE A 139 -3.08 -4.91 -9.33
C PHE A 139 -1.99 -5.75 -8.66
N ASN A 140 -1.67 -6.92 -9.23
CA ASN A 140 -0.60 -7.78 -8.73
C ASN A 140 0.74 -7.38 -9.36
N TYR A 141 1.61 -6.72 -8.58
CA TYR A 141 2.90 -6.20 -9.05
C TYR A 141 3.88 -7.30 -9.45
N ARG A 142 3.72 -8.54 -8.96
CA ARG A 142 4.58 -9.68 -9.34
C ARG A 142 4.59 -9.89 -10.86
N TYR A 143 3.51 -9.53 -11.55
CA TYR A 143 3.45 -9.58 -13.01
C TYR A 143 4.49 -8.68 -13.69
N LEU A 144 4.82 -7.53 -13.11
CA LEU A 144 5.79 -6.58 -13.67
C LEU A 144 7.23 -7.12 -13.60
N TRP A 145 7.51 -7.99 -12.63
CA TRP A 145 8.82 -8.62 -12.39
C TRP A 145 9.06 -9.90 -13.22
N ARG A 146 8.21 -10.19 -14.22
CA ARG A 146 8.24 -11.46 -14.95
C ARG A 146 9.56 -11.75 -15.68
N ASP A 147 10.27 -10.70 -16.09
CA ASP A 147 11.57 -10.79 -16.78
C ASP A 147 12.76 -10.44 -15.86
N SER A 148 12.49 -10.05 -14.61
CA SER A 148 13.47 -9.57 -13.62
C SER A 148 13.25 -10.23 -12.26
N ARG A 149 12.98 -11.54 -12.27
CA ARG A 149 12.68 -12.30 -11.04
C ARG A 149 13.83 -12.32 -10.05
N ASP A 150 15.06 -12.27 -10.52
CA ASP A 150 16.24 -12.25 -9.65
C ASP A 150 16.33 -10.94 -8.87
N ASP A 151 16.13 -9.78 -9.54
CA ASP A 151 16.02 -8.47 -8.89
C ASP A 151 14.92 -8.47 -7.82
N TYR A 152 13.77 -9.08 -8.12
CA TYR A 152 12.66 -9.19 -7.17
C TYR A 152 13.05 -10.01 -5.94
N ASN A 153 13.68 -11.16 -6.13
CA ASN A 153 14.10 -12.01 -5.02
C ASN A 153 15.15 -11.29 -4.16
N GLU A 154 16.11 -10.61 -4.79
CA GLU A 154 17.10 -9.78 -4.07
C GLU A 154 16.42 -8.70 -3.24
N LEU A 155 15.46 -7.98 -3.82
CA LEU A 155 14.67 -6.96 -3.13
C LEU A 155 14.01 -7.53 -1.87
N ILE A 156 13.28 -8.64 -2.00
CA ILE A 156 12.55 -9.24 -0.87
C ILE A 156 13.51 -9.73 0.22
N ASP A 157 14.59 -10.41 -0.15
CA ASP A 157 15.57 -10.95 0.80
C ASP A 157 16.28 -9.84 1.55
N ARG A 158 16.75 -8.80 0.84
CA ARG A 158 17.39 -7.64 1.46
C ARG A 158 16.42 -6.86 2.32
N LEU A 159 15.21 -6.59 1.84
CA LEU A 159 14.25 -5.74 2.55
C LEU A 159 13.77 -6.41 3.84
N THR A 160 13.64 -7.73 3.85
CA THR A 160 13.28 -8.50 5.05
C THR A 160 14.36 -8.41 6.13
N ARG A 161 15.65 -8.37 5.75
CA ARG A 161 16.78 -8.26 6.68
C ARG A 161 17.05 -6.82 7.11
N GLU A 162 17.12 -5.92 6.15
CA GLU A 162 17.61 -4.54 6.33
C GLU A 162 16.48 -3.58 6.71
N ARG A 163 15.21 -3.94 6.49
CA ARG A 163 13.98 -3.15 6.71
C ARG A 163 13.88 -1.86 5.89
N TYR A 164 14.99 -1.37 5.37
CA TYR A 164 15.08 -0.23 4.47
C TYR A 164 16.20 -0.44 3.46
N ILE A 165 15.93 -0.14 2.20
CA ILE A 165 16.91 -0.16 1.12
C ILE A 165 16.85 1.18 0.39
N PRO A 166 17.89 2.02 0.45
CA PRO A 166 17.97 3.22 -0.37
C PRO A 166 18.31 2.87 -1.82
N LYS A 167 17.71 3.60 -2.76
CA LYS A 167 18.06 3.63 -4.18
C LYS A 167 18.23 2.25 -4.81
N PHE A 168 17.31 1.34 -4.51
CA PHE A 168 17.30 0.03 -5.13
C PHE A 168 17.02 0.18 -6.62
N GLN A 169 17.94 -0.32 -7.46
CA GLN A 169 17.81 -0.27 -8.91
C GLN A 169 17.30 -1.61 -9.42
N TYR A 170 16.34 -1.56 -10.33
CA TYR A 170 15.69 -2.76 -10.86
C TYR A 170 15.08 -2.50 -12.23
N THR A 171 14.77 -3.59 -12.92
CA THR A 171 14.04 -3.54 -14.18
C THR A 171 12.63 -4.09 -14.02
N LEU A 172 11.67 -3.53 -14.74
CA LEU A 172 10.31 -4.08 -14.82
C LEU A 172 9.86 -4.14 -16.26
N ARG A 173 9.14 -5.21 -16.58
CA ARG A 173 8.33 -5.27 -17.78
C ARG A 173 6.98 -4.60 -17.52
N ARG A 174 6.81 -3.42 -18.10
CA ARG A 174 5.61 -2.58 -17.98
C ARG A 174 4.36 -3.26 -18.57
N PRO A 175 3.15 -2.75 -18.24
CA PRO A 175 1.90 -3.27 -18.79
C PRO A 175 1.79 -3.19 -20.32
N ASP A 176 2.40 -2.17 -20.93
CA ASP A 176 2.48 -1.99 -22.39
C ASP A 176 3.52 -2.89 -23.08
N GLY A 177 4.27 -3.67 -22.31
CA GLY A 177 5.31 -4.58 -22.80
C GLY A 177 6.69 -3.94 -22.96
N ALA A 178 6.85 -2.63 -22.71
CA ALA A 178 8.16 -2.01 -22.71
C ALA A 178 8.96 -2.39 -21.45
N LEU A 179 10.29 -2.45 -21.57
CA LEU A 179 11.17 -2.65 -20.42
C LEU A 179 11.58 -1.28 -19.86
N GLY A 180 11.44 -1.11 -18.55
CA GLY A 180 11.87 0.10 -17.85
C GLY A 180 12.90 -0.21 -16.77
N ARG A 181 13.84 0.70 -16.56
CA ARG A 181 14.75 0.72 -15.41
C ARG A 181 14.27 1.75 -14.41
N TYR A 182 14.28 1.40 -13.13
CA TYR A 182 13.73 2.20 -12.04
C TYR A 182 14.70 2.26 -10.87
N GLU A 183 14.65 3.35 -10.11
CA GLU A 183 15.32 3.50 -8.82
C GLU A 183 14.26 3.83 -7.74
N THR A 184 14.32 3.17 -6.59
CA THR A 184 13.30 3.30 -5.53
C THR A 184 13.91 3.05 -4.15
N ASP A 185 13.55 3.91 -3.20
CA ASP A 185 13.76 3.65 -1.78
C ASP A 185 12.65 2.71 -1.28
N TYR A 186 13.01 1.61 -0.64
CA TYR A 186 12.05 0.65 -0.11
C TYR A 186 12.08 0.61 1.41
N TYR A 187 10.89 0.65 2.02
CA TYR A 187 10.69 0.48 3.46
C TYR A 187 9.81 -0.74 3.72
N LEU A 188 10.14 -1.52 4.74
CA LEU A 188 9.29 -2.59 5.25
C LEU A 188 8.47 -2.07 6.44
N VAL A 189 7.15 -2.22 6.36
CA VAL A 189 6.23 -1.96 7.47
C VAL A 189 5.51 -3.26 7.80
N GLU A 190 5.61 -3.69 9.06
CA GLU A 190 5.07 -4.99 9.49
C GLU A 190 3.55 -4.96 9.71
N ASP A 191 3.00 -3.81 10.09
CA ASP A 191 1.59 -3.64 10.43
C ASP A 191 0.94 -2.44 9.72
N TYR A 192 0.49 -2.66 8.49
CA TYR A 192 -0.43 -1.76 7.80
C TYR A 192 -1.84 -2.37 7.80
N LEU A 193 -2.53 -2.31 8.94
CA LEU A 193 -3.83 -2.97 9.19
C LEU A 193 -3.74 -4.50 9.14
N ASN A 194 -2.80 -5.04 9.92
CA ASN A 194 -2.44 -6.45 10.02
C ASN A 194 -1.84 -7.03 8.73
N VAL A 195 -1.41 -6.18 7.79
CA VAL A 195 -0.75 -6.60 6.55
C VAL A 195 0.68 -6.07 6.55
N PRO A 196 1.70 -6.93 6.43
CA PRO A 196 3.06 -6.49 6.15
C PRO A 196 3.13 -5.97 4.71
N VAL A 197 3.75 -4.81 4.53
CA VAL A 197 3.83 -4.11 3.25
C VAL A 197 5.24 -3.61 2.98
N ARG A 198 5.62 -3.60 1.71
CA ARG A 198 6.73 -2.79 1.22
C ARG A 198 6.19 -1.47 0.70
N ILE A 199 6.83 -0.38 1.09
CA ILE A 199 6.53 0.97 0.62
C ILE A 199 7.69 1.40 -0.27
N GLY A 200 7.41 1.57 -1.56
CA GLY A 200 8.35 2.15 -2.51
C GLY A 200 8.15 3.66 -2.58
N VAL A 201 9.23 4.42 -2.44
CA VAL A 201 9.28 5.87 -2.60
C VAL A 201 10.25 6.22 -3.71
N SER A 202 9.84 7.09 -4.63
CA SER A 202 10.69 7.44 -5.78
C SER A 202 10.52 8.88 -6.22
N ASP A 203 11.62 9.47 -6.69
CA ASP A 203 11.56 10.69 -7.50
C ASP A 203 10.82 10.40 -8.82
N VAL A 204 10.01 11.35 -9.29
CA VAL A 204 9.20 11.21 -10.52
C VAL A 204 10.04 10.88 -11.76
N ASN A 205 11.29 11.35 -11.81
CA ASN A 205 12.22 11.18 -12.92
C ASN A 205 13.22 10.02 -12.73
N ALA A 206 13.16 9.30 -11.61
CA ALA A 206 14.06 8.17 -11.32
C ALA A 206 13.68 6.89 -12.08
N TRP A 207 13.57 7.00 -13.41
CA TRP A 207 13.28 5.89 -14.30
C TRP A 207 13.66 6.21 -15.75
N GLU A 208 13.80 5.18 -16.58
CA GLU A 208 13.99 5.32 -18.02
C GLU A 208 13.48 4.06 -18.78
N LEU A 209 13.21 4.23 -20.08
CA LEU A 209 12.95 3.09 -20.97
C LEU A 209 14.26 2.47 -21.42
N ILE A 210 14.31 1.14 -21.41
CA ILE A 210 15.43 0.38 -21.95
C ILE A 210 15.07 -0.05 -23.36
N SER A 211 15.90 0.32 -24.34
CA SER A 211 15.79 -0.19 -25.70
C SER A 211 16.15 -1.67 -25.70
N GLU A 212 15.20 -2.52 -26.09
CA GLU A 212 15.50 -3.93 -26.28
C GLU A 212 16.26 -4.13 -27.60
N PRO A 213 17.29 -5.00 -27.63
CA PRO A 213 17.86 -5.43 -28.89
C PRO A 213 16.73 -6.03 -29.74
N LEU A 214 16.60 -5.57 -30.99
CA LEU A 214 15.71 -6.22 -31.94
C LEU A 214 16.09 -7.70 -32.00
N ALA A 215 15.17 -8.58 -31.62
CA ALA A 215 15.37 -10.01 -31.70
C ALA A 215 15.78 -10.34 -33.15
N SER A 216 16.96 -10.94 -33.28
CA SER A 216 17.54 -11.39 -34.55
C SER A 216 16.79 -12.58 -35.12
#